data_AF-A0A3A9K9X4-F1
#
_entry.id   AF-A0A3A9K9X4-F1
#
_cell.length_a   1.000
_cell.length_b   1.000
_cell.length_c   1.000
_cell.angle_alpha   90.00
_cell.angle_beta   90.00
_cell.angle_gamma   90.00
#
_symmetry.space_group_name_H-M   'P 1'
#
loop_
_entity.id
_entity.type
_entity.pdbx_description
1 polymer ?
#
loop_
_entity_poly.entity_id
_entity_poly.type
_entity_poly.pdbx_seq_one_letter_code
_entity_poly.pdbx_strand_id
1 'polypeptide(L)'
;MNKSLISVHDLSIGMKTEHDIKDNLYQPLLIKGTILNLQDIITLTNLKQTYFIYEDQLRETPKEIKDLISQINVFLRTNTNMEHWGVNLDTELDCYTPRQKQINNPNWEQVISYDYFKHLFFKTYQRIVRSNGNNEQSVSLTLLNRACEYVVFEMNKSYWQGSFDRLFYHKTCQSWLKVHTNALTGIFDKMMLPKSGASIINIHSKRVKERRYL
;
A
#
# COMPACT_ATOMS: atom_id res chain seq x y z
N MET A 1 16.88 16.77 -4.28
CA MET A 1 15.42 16.90 -4.29
C MET A 1 15.06 18.00 -3.32
N ASN A 2 14.55 19.13 -3.81
CA ASN A 2 14.03 20.18 -2.95
C ASN A 2 12.67 19.72 -2.43
N LYS A 3 12.60 19.49 -1.12
CA LYS A 3 11.34 19.22 -0.44
C LYS A 3 10.80 20.54 0.04
N SER A 4 9.62 20.89 -0.46
CA SER A 4 8.90 22.06 0.01
C SER A 4 7.68 21.59 0.77
N LEU A 5 7.29 22.36 1.78
CA LEU A 5 6.00 22.18 2.45
C LEU A 5 5.05 23.23 1.89
N ILE A 6 3.80 22.86 1.65
CA ILE A 6 2.73 23.79 1.29
C ILE A 6 1.67 23.76 2.38
N SER A 7 1.21 24.93 2.83
CA SER A 7 0.12 25.02 3.79
C SER A 7 -1.22 24.78 3.09
N VAL A 8 -2.20 24.22 3.79
CA VAL A 8 -3.60 24.21 3.28
C VAL A 8 -4.10 25.62 2.97
N HIS A 9 -3.59 26.61 3.71
CA HIS A 9 -3.98 28.02 3.58
C HIS A 9 -3.39 28.70 2.35
N ASP A 10 -2.38 28.08 1.72
CA ASP A 10 -1.76 28.59 0.48
C ASP A 10 -2.48 28.05 -0.77
N LEU A 11 -3.48 27.18 -0.59
CA LEU A 11 -4.25 26.56 -1.67
C LEU A 11 -5.58 27.29 -1.87
N SER A 12 -5.94 27.54 -3.14
CA SER A 12 -7.18 28.22 -3.50
C SER A 12 -7.94 27.50 -4.61
N ILE A 13 -9.27 27.63 -4.61
CA ILE A 13 -10.12 27.07 -5.66
C ILE A 13 -9.71 27.68 -7.01
N GLY A 14 -9.55 26.85 -8.03
CA GLY A 14 -9.09 27.25 -9.37
C GLY A 14 -7.56 27.26 -9.52
N MET A 15 -6.80 27.12 -8.44
CA MET A 15 -5.34 26.95 -8.51
C MET A 15 -5.00 25.63 -9.20
N LYS A 16 -4.04 25.65 -10.12
CA LYS A 16 -3.46 24.43 -10.69
C LYS A 16 -2.24 24.03 -9.86
N THR A 17 -2.19 22.79 -9.39
CA THR A 17 -1.05 22.28 -8.62
C THR A 17 0.20 22.19 -9.50
N GLU A 18 1.31 22.80 -9.09
CA GLU A 18 2.58 22.72 -9.85
C GLU A 18 3.38 21.46 -9.50
N HIS A 19 3.15 20.92 -8.30
CA HIS A 19 3.71 19.67 -7.79
C HIS A 19 2.62 18.79 -7.18
N ASP A 20 2.96 17.53 -6.91
CA ASP A 20 2.08 16.65 -6.15
C ASP A 20 1.93 17.18 -4.72
N ILE A 21 0.72 17.08 -4.19
CA ILE A 21 0.42 17.35 -2.78
C ILE A 21 0.21 16.01 -2.10
N LYS A 22 1.07 15.68 -1.14
CA LYS A 22 1.04 14.42 -0.39
C LYS A 22 0.83 14.68 1.10
N ASP A 23 0.22 13.73 1.79
CA ASP A 23 0.14 13.78 3.25
C ASP A 23 1.52 13.58 3.90
N ASN A 24 1.59 13.70 5.22
CA ASN A 24 2.80 13.44 6.01
C ASN A 24 3.31 11.96 5.91
N LEU A 25 2.50 11.04 5.41
CA LEU A 25 2.86 9.65 5.12
C LEU A 25 3.34 9.45 3.68
N TYR A 26 3.44 10.52 2.87
CA TYR A 26 3.77 10.53 1.45
C TYR A 26 2.69 9.88 0.56
N GLN A 27 1.45 9.73 1.03
CA GLN A 27 0.35 9.30 0.19
C GLN A 27 -0.09 10.45 -0.72
N PRO A 28 -0.22 10.23 -2.04
CA PRO A 28 -0.70 11.26 -2.96
C PRO A 28 -2.15 11.62 -2.63
N LEU A 29 -2.39 12.90 -2.36
CA LEU A 29 -3.72 13.48 -2.15
C LEU A 29 -4.21 14.17 -3.41
N LEU A 30 -3.31 14.92 -4.05
CA LEU A 30 -3.54 15.57 -5.34
C LEU A 30 -2.31 15.42 -6.22
N ILE A 31 -2.54 15.16 -7.50
CA ILE A 31 -1.47 15.03 -8.49
C ILE A 31 -1.16 16.37 -9.13
N LYS A 32 0.07 16.54 -9.60
CA LYS A 32 0.50 17.69 -10.41
C LYS A 32 -0.47 17.95 -11.57
N GLY A 33 -0.87 19.20 -11.74
CA GLY A 33 -1.76 19.66 -12.80
C GLY A 33 -3.25 19.60 -12.45
N THR A 34 -3.62 19.13 -11.26
CA THR A 34 -4.99 19.17 -10.75
C THR A 34 -5.43 20.62 -10.58
N ILE A 35 -6.61 20.97 -11.09
CA ILE A 35 -7.25 22.27 -10.82
C ILE A 35 -8.12 22.09 -9.59
N LEU A 36 -7.77 22.77 -8.50
CA LEU A 36 -8.42 22.60 -7.21
C LEU A 36 -9.89 23.01 -7.27
N ASN A 37 -10.78 22.12 -6.86
CA ASN A 37 -12.18 22.42 -6.64
C ASN A 37 -12.49 22.53 -5.13
N LEU A 38 -13.72 22.91 -4.80
CA LEU A 38 -14.16 23.05 -3.41
C LEU A 38 -14.02 21.73 -2.61
N GLN A 39 -14.29 20.59 -3.22
CA GLN A 39 -14.22 19.28 -2.58
C GLN A 39 -12.78 18.88 -2.24
N ASP A 40 -11.81 19.25 -3.08
CA ASP A 40 -10.38 19.01 -2.83
C ASP A 40 -9.92 19.78 -1.59
N ILE A 41 -10.27 21.06 -1.51
CA ILE A 41 -9.95 21.92 -0.35
C ILE A 41 -10.57 21.35 0.93
N ILE A 42 -11.86 21.00 0.90
CA ILE A 42 -12.55 20.38 2.05
C ILE A 42 -11.83 19.10 2.47
N THR A 43 -11.44 18.26 1.51
CA THR A 43 -10.74 17.00 1.78
C THR A 43 -9.41 17.25 2.47
N LEU A 44 -8.61 18.19 1.97
CA LEU A 44 -7.33 18.56 2.57
C LEU A 44 -7.50 19.13 3.98
N THR A 45 -8.46 20.03 4.20
CA THR A 45 -8.74 20.61 5.53
C THR A 45 -9.16 19.54 6.54
N ASN A 46 -9.91 18.53 6.10
CA ASN A 46 -10.39 17.43 6.95
C ASN A 46 -9.27 16.46 7.41
N LEU A 47 -8.10 16.48 6.77
CA LEU A 47 -6.98 15.62 7.16
C LEU A 47 -6.28 16.07 8.45
N LYS A 48 -6.73 17.16 9.09
CA LYS A 48 -6.19 17.71 10.35
C LYS A 48 -4.67 17.89 10.33
N GLN A 49 -4.12 18.19 9.15
CA GLN A 49 -2.71 18.55 8.94
C GLN A 49 -2.63 19.95 8.34
N THR A 50 -1.74 20.78 8.87
CA THR A 50 -1.55 22.16 8.39
C THR A 50 -0.69 22.21 7.13
N TYR A 51 0.31 21.34 7.05
CA TYR A 51 1.30 21.30 5.98
C TYR A 51 1.26 19.98 5.22
N PHE A 52 1.42 20.07 3.91
CA PHE A 52 1.50 18.95 2.99
C PHE A 52 2.87 18.92 2.32
N ILE A 53 3.29 17.74 1.92
CA ILE A 53 4.53 17.56 1.17
C ILE A 53 4.26 18.02 -0.27
N TYR A 54 5.01 19.04 -0.70
CA TYR A 54 4.97 19.65 -2.02
C TYR A 54 6.29 19.33 -2.72
N GLU A 55 6.31 18.22 -3.45
CA GLU A 55 7.52 17.69 -4.08
C GLU A 55 7.31 17.55 -5.58
N ASP A 56 8.24 18.11 -6.36
CA ASP A 56 8.33 17.83 -7.78
C ASP A 56 8.49 16.32 -7.99
N GLN A 57 7.68 15.75 -8.89
CA GLN A 57 7.92 14.40 -9.39
C GLN A 57 9.24 14.39 -10.17
N LEU A 58 10.36 14.26 -9.48
CA LEU A 58 11.62 13.96 -10.13
C LEU A 58 11.64 12.46 -10.44
N ARG A 59 11.31 12.20 -11.71
CA ARG A 59 11.49 10.98 -12.52
C ARG A 59 10.29 10.05 -12.54
N GLU A 60 9.92 9.69 -13.77
CA GLU A 60 9.14 8.48 -14.07
C GLU A 60 9.62 7.34 -13.18
N THR A 61 8.68 6.64 -12.52
CA THR A 61 8.98 5.42 -11.79
C THR A 61 9.82 4.50 -12.70
N PRO A 62 11.07 4.18 -12.32
CA PRO A 62 11.95 3.34 -13.13
C PRO A 62 11.23 2.09 -13.62
N LYS A 63 11.46 1.70 -14.88
CA LYS A 63 10.81 0.54 -15.48
C LYS A 63 10.91 -0.72 -14.62
N GLU A 64 12.07 -0.96 -14.01
CA GLU A 64 12.31 -2.10 -13.12
C GLU A 64 11.37 -2.11 -11.90
N ILE A 65 11.05 -0.92 -11.36
CA ILE A 65 10.08 -0.80 -10.27
C ILE A 65 8.69 -1.10 -10.79
N LYS A 66 8.28 -0.53 -11.94
CA LYS A 66 6.96 -0.85 -12.53
C LYS A 66 6.81 -2.35 -12.83
N ASP A 67 7.86 -2.99 -13.33
CA ASP A 67 7.89 -4.43 -13.60
C ASP A 67 7.78 -5.25 -12.30
N LEU A 68 8.42 -4.81 -11.21
CA LEU A 68 8.27 -5.41 -9.87
C LEU A 68 6.84 -5.26 -9.35
N ILE A 69 6.28 -4.05 -9.40
CA ILE A 69 4.91 -3.77 -8.95
C ILE A 69 3.90 -4.58 -9.77
N SER A 70 4.09 -4.71 -11.08
CA SER A 70 3.26 -5.56 -11.94
C SER A 70 3.27 -7.02 -11.50
N GLN A 71 4.43 -7.58 -11.13
CA GLN A 71 4.54 -8.95 -10.62
C GLN A 71 3.84 -9.11 -9.27
N ILE A 72 3.97 -8.11 -8.40
CA ILE A 72 3.27 -8.06 -7.12
C ILE A 72 1.75 -8.02 -7.34
N ASN A 73 1.26 -7.25 -8.31
CA ASN A 73 -0.18 -7.19 -8.64
C ASN A 73 -0.72 -8.55 -9.07
N VAL A 74 0.01 -9.28 -9.92
CA VAL A 74 -0.37 -10.65 -10.30
C VAL A 74 -0.44 -11.56 -9.08
N PHE A 75 0.54 -11.46 -8.19
CA PHE A 75 0.55 -12.21 -6.94
C PHE A 75 -0.64 -11.84 -6.04
N LEU A 76 -0.98 -10.56 -5.90
CA LEU A 76 -2.11 -10.09 -5.09
C LEU A 76 -3.44 -10.56 -5.65
N ARG A 77 -3.70 -10.39 -6.95
CA ARG A 77 -4.92 -10.89 -7.62
C ARG A 77 -5.16 -12.39 -7.39
N THR A 78 -4.08 -13.14 -7.25
CA THR A 78 -4.14 -14.58 -7.03
C THR A 78 -4.42 -14.97 -5.57
N ASN A 79 -4.14 -14.08 -4.61
CA ASN A 79 -4.09 -14.44 -3.19
C ASN A 79 -4.97 -13.56 -2.28
N THR A 80 -5.46 -12.41 -2.75
CA THR A 80 -6.21 -11.45 -1.96
C THR A 80 -7.50 -11.02 -2.67
N ASN A 81 -8.43 -10.46 -1.91
CA ASN A 81 -9.70 -9.91 -2.36
C ASN A 81 -9.66 -8.38 -2.52
N MET A 82 -8.48 -7.77 -2.70
CA MET A 82 -8.35 -6.31 -2.70
C MET A 82 -9.19 -5.61 -3.77
N GLU A 83 -9.22 -6.18 -4.98
CA GLU A 83 -10.02 -5.65 -6.09
C GLU A 83 -11.53 -5.80 -5.83
N HIS A 84 -11.96 -6.88 -5.14
CA HIS A 84 -13.35 -7.03 -4.70
C HIS A 84 -13.78 -5.90 -3.75
N TRP A 85 -12.86 -5.43 -2.91
CA TRP A 85 -13.09 -4.26 -2.04
C TRP A 85 -12.84 -2.92 -2.75
N GLY A 86 -12.63 -2.93 -4.07
CA GLY A 86 -12.55 -1.75 -4.94
C GLY A 86 -11.16 -1.12 -5.07
N VAL A 87 -10.11 -1.74 -4.54
CA VAL A 87 -8.73 -1.29 -4.80
C VAL A 87 -8.35 -1.69 -6.23
N ASN A 88 -8.26 -0.73 -7.16
CA ASN A 88 -7.87 -0.99 -8.55
C ASN A 88 -6.35 -1.08 -8.66
N LEU A 89 -5.81 -2.29 -8.76
CA LEU A 89 -4.37 -2.53 -8.76
C LEU A 89 -3.64 -1.92 -9.96
N ASP A 90 -4.30 -1.78 -11.12
CA ASP A 90 -3.69 -1.12 -12.28
C ASP A 90 -3.56 0.39 -12.05
N THR A 91 -4.60 1.01 -11.48
CA THR A 91 -4.51 2.42 -11.04
C THR A 91 -3.44 2.61 -9.97
N GLU A 92 -3.34 1.69 -9.00
CA GLU A 92 -2.29 1.78 -7.98
C GLU A 92 -0.88 1.59 -8.57
N LEU A 93 -0.72 0.76 -9.60
CA LEU A 93 0.55 0.61 -10.31
C LEU A 93 0.98 1.91 -10.98
N ASP A 94 0.05 2.59 -11.64
CA ASP A 94 0.32 3.84 -12.35
C ASP A 94 0.61 5.01 -11.40
N CYS A 95 -0.04 5.02 -10.23
CA CYS A 95 0.12 6.09 -9.25
C CYS A 95 1.21 5.82 -8.19
N TYR A 96 1.71 4.60 -8.05
CA TYR A 96 2.70 4.29 -7.03
C TYR A 96 4.06 4.91 -7.34
N THR A 97 4.53 5.72 -6.40
CA THR A 97 5.81 6.43 -6.49
C THR A 97 6.64 6.13 -5.25
N PRO A 98 7.69 5.28 -5.36
CA PRO A 98 8.57 5.01 -4.24
C PRO A 98 9.42 6.23 -3.90
N ARG A 99 9.78 6.38 -2.63
CA ARG A 99 10.63 7.47 -2.13
C ARG A 99 12.07 7.24 -2.57
N GLN A 100 12.81 8.31 -2.85
CA GLN A 100 14.22 8.22 -3.26
C GLN A 100 15.11 7.40 -2.31
N LYS A 101 14.85 7.49 -0.99
CA LYS A 101 15.57 6.70 0.02
C LYS A 101 15.38 5.18 -0.13
N GLN A 102 14.23 4.75 -0.66
CA GLN A 102 13.93 3.34 -0.91
C GLN A 102 14.64 2.88 -2.18
N ILE A 103 14.63 3.72 -3.23
CA ILE A 103 15.33 3.45 -4.49
C ILE A 103 16.85 3.31 -4.27
N ASN A 104 17.42 4.18 -3.42
CA ASN A 104 18.85 4.14 -3.11
C ASN A 104 19.25 3.00 -2.15
N ASN A 105 18.30 2.17 -1.70
CA ASN A 105 18.59 1.06 -0.79
C ASN A 105 19.23 -0.10 -1.58
N PRO A 106 20.31 -0.74 -1.10
CA PRO A 106 20.88 -1.93 -1.75
C PRO A 106 19.86 -3.07 -1.96
N ASN A 107 18.89 -3.19 -1.07
CA ASN A 107 17.77 -4.15 -1.14
C ASN A 107 16.46 -3.47 -1.56
N TRP A 108 16.53 -2.50 -2.47
CA TRP A 108 15.39 -1.67 -2.87
C TRP A 108 14.17 -2.50 -3.28
N GLU A 109 14.35 -3.63 -3.96
CA GLU A 109 13.24 -4.48 -4.42
C GLU A 109 12.37 -4.93 -3.25
N GLN A 110 12.99 -5.42 -2.17
CA GLN A 110 12.31 -5.91 -0.98
C GLN A 110 11.69 -4.77 -0.15
N VAL A 111 12.35 -3.61 -0.13
CA VAL A 111 11.87 -2.42 0.58
C VAL A 111 10.65 -1.83 -0.13
N ILE A 112 10.69 -1.75 -1.45
CA ILE A 112 9.60 -1.23 -2.27
C ILE A 112 8.43 -2.20 -2.26
N SER A 113 8.67 -3.51 -2.38
CA SER A 113 7.58 -4.49 -2.32
C SER A 113 6.86 -4.45 -0.98
N TYR A 114 7.60 -4.37 0.13
CA TYR A 114 7.03 -4.23 1.47
C TYR A 114 6.17 -2.96 1.60
N ASP A 115 6.68 -1.82 1.14
CA ASP A 115 5.97 -0.55 1.18
C ASP A 115 4.70 -0.55 0.32
N TYR A 116 4.78 -1.10 -0.89
CA TYR A 116 3.63 -1.24 -1.78
C TYR A 116 2.56 -2.16 -1.20
N PHE A 117 2.94 -3.31 -0.65
CA PHE A 117 2.01 -4.18 0.05
C PHE A 117 1.33 -3.46 1.22
N LYS A 118 2.09 -2.71 2.02
CA LYS A 118 1.55 -1.94 3.15
C LYS A 118 0.54 -0.89 2.69
N HIS A 119 0.86 -0.15 1.62
CA HIS A 119 -0.04 0.82 1.00
C HIS A 119 -1.39 0.19 0.61
N LEU A 120 -1.34 -0.94 -0.11
CA LEU A 120 -2.54 -1.63 -0.58
C LEU A 120 -3.36 -2.25 0.56
N PHE A 121 -2.70 -2.88 1.55
CA PHE A 121 -3.38 -3.45 2.71
C PHE A 121 -4.12 -2.39 3.51
N PHE A 122 -3.48 -1.24 3.75
CA PHE A 122 -4.10 -0.14 4.46
C PHE A 122 -5.29 0.45 3.68
N LYS A 123 -5.14 0.63 2.36
CA LYS A 123 -6.23 1.12 1.51
C LYS A 123 -7.43 0.16 1.49
N THR A 124 -7.16 -1.14 1.40
CA THR A 124 -8.18 -2.19 1.45
C THR A 124 -8.91 -2.19 2.80
N TYR A 125 -8.17 -2.05 3.91
CA TYR A 125 -8.73 -1.96 5.25
C TYR A 125 -9.74 -0.82 5.35
N GLN A 126 -9.34 0.38 4.93
CA GLN A 126 -10.20 1.57 4.98
C GLN A 126 -11.50 1.36 4.19
N ARG A 127 -11.44 0.65 3.06
CA ARG A 127 -12.63 0.36 2.25
C ARG A 127 -13.55 -0.65 2.92
N ILE A 128 -12.99 -1.72 3.52
CA ILE A 128 -13.79 -2.70 4.28
C ILE A 128 -14.50 -2.03 5.45
N VAL A 129 -13.80 -1.23 6.25
CA VAL A 129 -14.40 -0.53 7.40
C VAL A 129 -15.51 0.42 6.96
N ARG A 130 -15.29 1.19 5.89
CA ARG A 130 -16.34 2.08 5.32
C ARG A 130 -17.58 1.29 4.89
N SER A 131 -17.39 0.10 4.31
CA SER A 131 -18.50 -0.73 3.81
C SER A 131 -19.30 -1.42 4.91
N ASN A 132 -18.70 -1.74 6.07
CA ASN A 132 -19.37 -2.44 7.17
C ASN A 132 -20.13 -1.49 8.12
N GLY A 133 -20.04 -0.17 7.90
CA GLY A 133 -20.42 0.84 8.88
C GLY A 133 -19.46 0.84 10.08
N ASN A 134 -19.41 1.95 10.83
CA ASN A 134 -18.50 2.16 11.98
C ASN A 134 -18.69 1.18 13.18
N ASN A 135 -19.31 0.02 12.98
CA ASN A 135 -19.62 -0.98 13.99
C ASN A 135 -18.42 -1.90 14.34
N GLU A 136 -17.36 -1.90 13.53
CA GLU A 136 -16.08 -2.51 13.92
C GLU A 136 -15.35 -1.52 14.86
N GLN A 137 -15.14 -1.94 16.11
CA GLN A 137 -14.51 -1.16 17.19
C GLN A 137 -13.37 -0.28 16.69
N SER A 138 -13.29 0.97 17.15
CA SER A 138 -12.22 1.90 16.78
C SER A 138 -10.85 1.38 17.22
N VAL A 139 -10.19 0.61 16.37
CA VAL A 139 -8.82 0.15 16.58
C VAL A 139 -7.90 1.36 16.49
N SER A 140 -7.02 1.54 17.47
CA SER A 140 -6.06 2.64 17.43
C SER A 140 -5.19 2.55 16.18
N LEU A 141 -4.88 3.69 15.57
CA LEU A 141 -4.06 3.77 14.36
C LEU A 141 -2.70 3.05 14.54
N THR A 142 -2.14 3.14 15.74
CA THR A 142 -0.89 2.44 16.11
C THR A 142 -1.03 0.93 16.03
N LEU A 143 -2.12 0.37 16.56
CA LEU A 143 -2.35 -1.07 16.56
C LEU A 143 -2.65 -1.57 15.14
N LEU A 144 -3.42 -0.81 14.38
CA LEU A 144 -3.67 -1.08 12.96
C LEU A 144 -2.37 -1.10 12.15
N ASN A 145 -1.51 -0.11 12.33
CA ASN A 145 -0.22 -0.05 11.65
C ASN A 145 0.64 -1.28 11.96
N ARG A 146 0.74 -1.67 13.24
CA ARG A 146 1.51 -2.84 13.65
C ARG A 146 0.95 -4.14 13.08
N ALA A 147 -0.37 -4.27 13.04
CA ALA A 147 -1.05 -5.41 12.45
C ALA A 147 -0.79 -5.53 10.95
N CYS A 148 -0.98 -4.43 10.21
CA CYS A 148 -0.67 -4.36 8.78
C CYS A 148 0.81 -4.66 8.53
N GLU A 149 1.72 -4.11 9.32
CA GLU A 149 3.16 -4.35 9.18
C GLU A 149 3.54 -5.83 9.33
N TYR A 150 2.92 -6.54 10.29
CA TYR A 150 3.16 -7.96 10.48
C TYR A 150 2.60 -8.81 9.33
N VAL A 151 1.34 -8.56 8.96
CA VAL A 151 0.66 -9.26 7.87
C VAL A 151 1.40 -9.07 6.54
N VAL A 152 1.85 -7.86 6.28
CA VAL A 152 2.63 -7.50 5.09
C VAL A 152 4.04 -8.09 5.15
N PHE A 153 4.66 -8.15 6.33
CA PHE A 153 5.97 -8.78 6.51
C PHE A 153 5.92 -10.25 6.08
N GLU A 154 4.97 -11.04 6.60
CA GLU A 154 4.84 -12.46 6.26
C GLU A 154 4.53 -12.67 4.77
N MET A 155 3.72 -11.79 4.17
CA MET A 155 3.37 -11.89 2.75
C MET A 155 4.56 -11.53 1.87
N ASN A 156 5.26 -10.44 2.19
CA ASN A 156 6.46 -10.02 1.47
C ASN A 156 7.56 -11.08 1.53
N LYS A 157 7.79 -11.65 2.71
CA LYS A 157 8.73 -12.75 2.92
C LYS A 157 8.38 -13.94 2.03
N SER A 158 7.11 -14.34 2.00
CA SER A 158 6.66 -15.48 1.21
C SER A 158 6.77 -15.22 -0.31
N TYR A 159 6.44 -14.00 -0.75
CA TYR A 159 6.65 -13.55 -2.14
C TYR A 159 8.11 -13.75 -2.56
N TRP A 160 9.06 -13.22 -1.78
CA TRP A 160 10.49 -13.32 -2.09
C TRP A 160 11.09 -14.71 -1.90
N GLN A 161 10.47 -15.55 -1.06
CA GLN A 161 10.82 -16.97 -0.96
C GLN A 161 10.32 -17.78 -2.16
N GLY A 162 9.48 -17.20 -3.03
CA GLY A 162 8.93 -17.84 -4.22
C GLY A 162 7.89 -18.91 -3.92
N SER A 163 7.46 -19.03 -2.66
CA SER A 163 6.48 -20.02 -2.21
C SER A 163 5.47 -19.36 -1.29
N PHE A 164 4.19 -19.47 -1.62
CA PHE A 164 3.11 -18.97 -0.78
C PHE A 164 2.09 -20.07 -0.53
N ASP A 165 2.15 -20.62 0.68
CA ASP A 165 1.06 -21.42 1.21
C ASP A 165 0.06 -20.51 1.91
N ARG A 166 -1.06 -20.21 1.23
CA ARG A 166 -2.09 -19.35 1.80
C ARG A 166 -2.66 -19.86 3.13
N LEU A 167 -2.68 -21.19 3.37
CA LEU A 167 -3.25 -21.74 4.60
C LEU A 167 -2.28 -21.52 5.76
N PHE A 168 -1.00 -21.79 5.53
CA PHE A 168 0.05 -21.50 6.50
C PHE A 168 0.13 -20.00 6.79
N TYR A 169 0.16 -19.17 5.75
CA TYR A 169 0.15 -17.70 5.90
C TYR A 169 -1.06 -17.22 6.70
N HIS A 170 -2.26 -17.67 6.33
CA HIS A 170 -3.51 -17.31 7.02
C HIS A 170 -3.48 -17.71 8.50
N LYS A 171 -3.07 -18.95 8.81
CA LYS A 171 -2.95 -19.44 10.20
C LYS A 171 -1.93 -18.63 11.00
N THR A 172 -0.78 -18.31 10.40
CA THR A 172 0.28 -17.51 11.05
C THR A 172 -0.21 -16.11 11.37
N CYS A 173 -0.82 -15.41 10.39
CA CYS A 173 -1.40 -14.10 10.60
C CYS A 173 -2.54 -14.12 11.63
N GLN A 174 -3.46 -15.07 11.53
CA GLN A 174 -4.57 -15.23 12.48
C GLN A 174 -4.08 -15.48 13.90
N SER A 175 -3.09 -16.33 14.10
CA SER A 175 -2.51 -16.61 15.41
C SER A 175 -1.94 -15.33 16.04
N TRP A 176 -1.16 -14.57 15.26
CA TRP A 176 -0.58 -13.32 15.73
C TRP A 176 -1.64 -12.26 16.03
N LEU A 177 -2.61 -12.07 15.12
CA LEU A 177 -3.68 -11.09 15.27
C LEU A 177 -4.58 -11.40 16.47
N LYS A 178 -4.90 -12.67 16.75
CA LYS A 178 -5.69 -13.05 17.93
C LYS A 178 -5.02 -12.65 19.23
N VAL A 179 -3.69 -12.80 19.33
CA VAL A 179 -2.92 -12.46 20.52
C VAL A 179 -2.81 -10.93 20.71
N HIS A 180 -2.66 -10.17 19.63
CA HIS A 180 -2.31 -8.75 19.71
C HIS A 180 -3.47 -7.79 19.42
N THR A 181 -4.48 -8.23 18.65
CA THR A 181 -5.52 -7.36 18.08
C THR A 181 -6.69 -8.19 17.52
N ASN A 182 -7.41 -8.90 18.40
CA ASN A 182 -8.49 -9.80 17.99
C ASN A 182 -9.57 -9.11 17.12
N ALA A 183 -9.79 -7.81 17.32
CA ALA A 183 -10.73 -7.00 16.52
C ALA A 183 -10.42 -6.96 15.01
N LEU A 184 -9.16 -7.15 14.61
CA LEU A 184 -8.75 -7.09 13.20
C LEU A 184 -8.83 -8.44 12.47
N THR A 185 -9.07 -9.54 13.19
CA THR A 185 -9.08 -10.90 12.62
C THR A 185 -10.12 -11.05 11.52
N GLY A 186 -11.37 -10.62 11.76
CA GLY A 186 -12.46 -10.72 10.78
C GLY A 186 -12.26 -9.82 9.56
N ILE A 187 -11.63 -8.66 9.73
CA ILE A 187 -11.29 -7.77 8.62
C ILE A 187 -10.19 -8.39 7.75
N PHE A 188 -9.18 -8.97 8.38
CA PHE A 188 -8.11 -9.66 7.65
C PHE A 188 -8.63 -10.88 6.87
N ASP A 189 -9.60 -11.63 7.43
CA ASP A 189 -10.24 -12.74 6.72
C ASP A 189 -10.93 -12.28 5.42
N LYS A 190 -11.58 -11.11 5.45
CA LYS A 190 -12.21 -10.51 4.26
C LYS A 190 -11.20 -10.09 3.19
N MET A 191 -9.95 -9.79 3.57
CA MET A 191 -8.89 -9.39 2.63
C MET A 191 -8.29 -10.56 1.84
N MET A 192 -8.41 -11.78 2.35
CA MET A 192 -7.78 -12.95 1.75
C MET A 192 -8.77 -13.76 0.92
N LEU A 193 -8.32 -14.31 -0.21
CA LEU A 193 -9.14 -15.25 -0.98
C LEU A 193 -9.31 -16.56 -0.19
N PRO A 194 -10.55 -17.06 0.02
CA PRO A 194 -10.78 -18.34 0.69
C PRO A 194 -10.14 -19.49 -0.11
N LYS A 195 -9.54 -20.47 0.57
CA LYS A 195 -8.98 -21.67 -0.09
C LYS A 195 -10.07 -22.74 -0.27
N SER A 196 -10.28 -23.17 -1.52
CA SER A 196 -10.61 -24.56 -1.83
C SER A 196 -9.31 -25.32 -2.11
N GLY A 197 -8.83 -26.12 -1.15
CA GLY A 197 -7.63 -26.96 -1.31
C GLY A 197 -6.28 -26.25 -1.13
N ALA A 198 -5.34 -26.92 -0.47
CA ALA A 198 -4.00 -26.41 -0.26
C ALA A 198 -3.15 -26.60 -1.53
N SER A 199 -3.07 -25.58 -2.37
CA SER A 199 -2.04 -25.50 -3.42
C SER A 199 -0.94 -24.53 -3.00
N ILE A 200 0.31 -24.99 -3.03
CA ILE A 200 1.48 -24.10 -3.02
C ILE A 200 1.52 -23.44 -4.39
N ILE A 201 1.46 -22.12 -4.43
CA ILE A 201 1.69 -21.40 -5.68
C ILE A 201 3.18 -21.10 -5.75
N ASN A 202 3.86 -21.66 -6.76
CA ASN A 202 5.20 -21.24 -7.12
C ASN A 202 5.09 -19.86 -7.77
N ILE A 203 5.56 -18.84 -7.07
CA ILE A 203 5.46 -17.43 -7.49
C ILE A 203 6.47 -17.13 -8.61
N HIS A 204 7.47 -17.99 -8.78
CA HIS A 204 8.58 -17.75 -9.71
C HIS A 204 8.86 -18.95 -10.62
N SER A 205 8.55 -18.82 -11.91
CA SER A 205 9.32 -19.48 -12.96
C SER A 205 10.32 -18.47 -13.55
N LYS A 206 11.61 -18.67 -13.25
CA LYS A 206 12.81 -18.22 -14.01
C LYS A 206 13.70 -17.02 -13.62
N ARG A 207 13.36 -16.02 -12.80
CA ARG A 207 14.30 -14.86 -12.63
C ARG A 207 15.10 -14.70 -11.34
N VAL A 208 14.74 -15.36 -10.23
CA VAL A 208 15.45 -15.13 -8.94
C VAL A 208 16.59 -16.14 -8.67
N LYS A 209 16.67 -17.23 -9.44
CA LYS A 209 17.75 -18.23 -9.24
C LYS A 209 19.14 -17.75 -9.67
N GLU A 210 19.26 -16.67 -10.46
CA GLU A 210 20.55 -16.23 -10.99
C GLU A 210 21.27 -15.15 -10.15
N ARG A 211 20.66 -14.62 -9.07
CA ARG A 211 21.32 -13.59 -8.23
C ARG A 211 21.77 -14.07 -6.84
N ARG A 212 21.75 -15.39 -6.56
CA ARG A 212 22.31 -15.95 -5.31
C ARG A 212 23.77 -16.41 -5.40
N TYR A 213 24.41 -16.23 -6.55
CA TYR A 213 25.84 -16.42 -6.71
C TYR A 213 26.35 -15.37 -7.69
N LEU A 214 26.84 -14.24 -7.17
CA LEU A 214 27.92 -13.39 -7.69
C LEU A 214 28.12 -12.22 -6.74
#